data_AF-A0A812MCJ7-F1
#
_entry.id   AF-A0A812MCJ7-F1
#
_cell.length_a   1.000
_cell.length_b   1.000
_cell.length_c   1.000
_cell.angle_alpha   90.00
_cell.angle_beta   90.00
_cell.angle_gamma   90.00
#
_symmetry.space_group_name_H-M   'P 1'
#
loop_
_entity.id
_entity.type
_entity.pdbx_description
1 polymer ?
#
loop_
_entity_poly.entity_id
_entity_poly.type
_entity_poly.pdbx_seq_one_letter_code
_entity_poly.pdbx_strand_id
1 'polypeptide(L)'
;MQSALNSDKEVQYMEEVRNALPEAAKLRMMPQLVQSEWSAPIRSDTDMSDEGGVCIVHKDQVPTVLRAVGYTLAPTAILTTQHTQALGLKHYPCAKVTCLLRVRDEHGDFIEVTVQRHLIQLSFGLSFGPPVTMAAEGEQILLAVPMHRAVIKMPACFGWTPEALTGASVAAILARHVPAPACEDILVRQDQSATAMIHESVLPKLLQCSGKDGVFFKTHATSSYFPEMHMLWLSEDASLDQALDLASKNDHCYGIAAKNAAHKPRFALRFLDVNEFRSAAKWLGLQDSSELGRWRLSGLPVQCGMAGALTLLESRQWQVVEILYFSEVQCVFLSKTPGNTGPMFYQQAQGRRKQLVFKALNTLARQQLADANKMPELQQPLRLRMTHLQGAPPGQLNVTGGSLRWCRRWQLVLLERQMRSPPGMRRKKSILRTSTREKHPMLRGCALTKLNNCKSHLSCLWFLPSKTRNRYMHAIQGNAARGCVRGRRAADHEAVCVADALQTMMLLSLPHATWHHRLVRDQH
;
A
#
# COMPACT_ATOMS: atom_id res chain seq x y z
N MET A 1 8.24 0.86 48.80
CA MET A 1 7.95 2.31 48.80
C MET A 1 9.21 3.17 48.84
N GLN A 2 10.19 2.92 49.72
CA GLN A 2 11.44 3.69 49.75
C GLN A 2 12.29 3.60 48.45
N SER A 3 12.33 2.46 47.76
CA SER A 3 13.10 2.38 46.50
C SER A 3 12.48 3.19 45.35
N ALA A 4 11.16 3.37 45.33
CA ALA A 4 10.46 4.19 44.33
C ALA A 4 10.65 5.69 44.60
N LEU A 5 10.67 6.10 45.87
CA LEU A 5 10.97 7.48 46.25
C LEU A 5 12.43 7.86 45.98
N ASN A 6 13.35 6.90 46.06
CA ASN A 6 14.75 7.12 45.70
C ASN A 6 14.94 7.21 44.18
N SER A 7 14.21 6.41 43.38
CA SER A 7 14.30 6.49 41.92
C SER A 7 13.82 7.83 41.38
N ASP A 8 12.78 8.43 41.96
CA ASP A 8 12.25 9.72 41.50
C ASP A 8 13.24 10.88 41.75
N LYS A 9 13.91 10.87 42.91
CA LYS A 9 14.94 11.87 43.24
C LYS A 9 16.17 11.73 42.34
N GLU A 10 16.55 10.50 42.02
CA GLU A 10 17.69 10.22 41.14
C GLU A 10 17.39 10.65 39.70
N VAL A 11 16.18 10.38 39.18
CA VAL A 11 15.73 10.86 37.87
C VAL A 11 15.71 12.39 37.84
N GLN A 12 15.20 13.03 38.88
CA GLN A 12 15.18 14.50 38.97
C GLN A 12 16.59 15.09 39.00
N TYR A 13 17.49 14.51 39.81
CA TYR A 13 18.90 14.92 39.86
C TYR A 13 19.58 14.77 38.49
N MET A 14 19.39 13.64 37.81
CA MET A 14 19.94 13.42 36.48
C MET A 14 19.41 14.41 35.44
N GLU A 15 18.14 14.80 35.56
CA GLU A 15 17.55 15.84 34.71
C GLU A 15 18.12 17.24 35.00
N GLU A 16 18.30 17.59 36.27
CA GLU A 16 18.94 18.84 36.69
C GLU A 16 20.40 18.92 36.19
N VAL A 17 21.16 17.83 36.33
CA VAL A 17 22.53 17.72 35.79
C VAL A 17 22.51 17.89 34.28
N ARG A 18 21.62 17.20 33.56
CA ARG A 18 21.49 17.31 32.10
C ARG A 18 21.16 18.74 31.67
N ASN A 19 20.29 19.42 32.41
CA ASN A 19 19.90 20.79 32.11
C ASN A 19 21.02 21.80 32.39
N ALA A 20 21.85 21.54 33.40
CA ALA A 20 23.01 22.35 33.75
C ALA A 20 24.21 22.19 32.79
N LEU A 21 24.23 21.15 31.95
CA LEU A 21 25.30 20.96 30.96
C LEU A 21 25.32 22.12 29.94
N PRO A 22 26.51 22.63 29.57
CA PRO A 22 26.65 23.56 28.46
C PRO A 22 26.14 22.95 27.15
N GLU A 23 25.58 23.77 26.25
CA GLU A 23 25.05 23.30 24.95
C GLU A 23 26.08 22.54 24.13
N ALA A 24 27.36 22.99 24.14
CA ALA A 24 28.44 22.27 23.47
C ALA A 24 28.67 20.86 24.03
N ALA A 25 28.44 20.64 25.34
CA ALA A 25 28.54 19.32 25.95
C ALA A 25 27.33 18.45 25.57
N LYS A 26 26.12 19.01 25.55
CA LYS A 26 24.91 18.33 25.08
C LYS A 26 25.09 17.85 23.64
N LEU A 27 25.57 18.71 22.74
CA LEU A 27 25.83 18.36 21.34
C LEU A 27 26.86 17.23 21.19
N ARG A 28 27.89 17.18 22.05
CA ARG A 28 28.88 16.09 22.05
C ARG A 28 28.33 14.75 22.54
N MET A 29 27.26 14.79 23.35
CA MET A 29 26.56 13.60 23.85
C MET A 29 25.43 13.15 22.93
N MET A 30 25.04 13.97 21.95
CA MET A 30 23.96 13.61 21.04
C MET A 30 24.38 12.43 20.14
N PRO A 31 23.43 11.50 19.86
CA PRO A 31 23.66 10.47 18.87
C PRO A 31 24.05 11.07 17.52
N GLN A 32 25.07 10.51 16.88
CA GLN A 32 25.54 10.96 15.58
C GLN A 32 25.19 9.92 14.51
N LEU A 33 24.77 10.38 13.34
CA LEU A 33 24.59 9.52 12.17
C LEU A 33 25.97 9.16 11.59
N VAL A 34 26.05 8.04 10.87
CA VAL A 34 27.27 7.61 10.16
C VAL A 34 27.20 8.09 8.71
N GLN A 35 28.12 8.96 8.28
CA GLN A 35 28.03 9.64 6.97
C GLN A 35 27.97 8.70 5.77
N SER A 36 28.65 7.56 5.82
CA SER A 36 28.63 6.60 4.72
C SER A 36 27.27 5.92 4.52
N GLU A 37 26.37 5.95 5.51
CA GLU A 37 25.01 5.43 5.38
C GLU A 37 24.05 6.40 4.69
N TRP A 38 24.45 7.61 4.29
CA TRP A 38 23.52 8.64 3.82
C TRP A 38 23.94 9.28 2.50
N SER A 39 22.96 9.41 1.60
CA SER A 39 23.09 10.13 0.32
C SER A 39 23.18 11.66 0.45
N ALA A 40 22.94 12.20 1.65
CA ALA A 40 22.99 13.62 1.95
C ALA A 40 23.99 13.90 3.10
N PRO A 41 24.58 15.11 3.16
CA PRO A 41 25.43 15.50 4.28
C PRO A 41 24.69 15.40 5.60
N ILE A 42 25.32 14.82 6.62
CA ILE A 42 24.80 14.86 7.98
C ILE A 42 25.01 16.26 8.54
N ARG A 43 23.96 16.84 9.10
CA ARG A 43 24.01 18.13 9.79
C ARG A 43 23.49 17.99 11.22
N SER A 44 23.85 18.94 12.09
CA SER A 44 23.14 19.11 13.35
C SER A 44 21.75 19.71 13.08
N ASP A 45 20.81 19.55 14.00
CA ASP A 45 19.48 20.16 13.90
C ASP A 45 19.54 21.70 13.86
N THR A 46 20.53 22.32 14.49
CA THR A 46 20.78 23.76 14.42
C THR A 46 21.37 24.23 13.09
N ASP A 47 22.09 23.36 12.37
CA ASP A 47 22.75 23.68 11.10
C ASP A 47 21.90 23.30 9.88
N MET A 48 20.69 22.78 10.09
CA MET A 48 19.76 22.48 9.01
C MET A 48 19.26 23.75 8.32
N SER A 49 19.42 23.81 7.00
CA SER A 49 18.98 24.92 6.15
C SER A 49 18.36 24.41 4.85
N ASP A 50 18.08 25.32 3.92
CA ASP A 50 17.63 25.02 2.57
C ASP A 50 18.72 24.40 1.68
N GLU A 51 19.98 24.36 2.12
CA GLU A 51 21.09 23.70 1.40
C GLU A 51 20.99 22.17 1.36
N GLY A 52 20.11 21.58 2.17
CA GLY A 52 19.95 20.13 2.27
C GLY A 52 20.80 19.46 3.33
N GLY A 53 20.47 18.20 3.61
CA GLY A 53 21.11 17.40 4.63
C GLY A 53 20.16 16.45 5.35
N VAL A 54 20.73 15.64 6.24
CA VAL A 54 19.99 14.74 7.11
C VAL A 54 20.43 14.91 8.56
N CYS A 55 19.49 14.95 9.49
CA CYS A 55 19.80 15.05 10.91
C CYS A 55 18.80 14.27 11.78
N ILE A 56 19.18 14.01 13.02
CA ILE A 56 18.28 13.47 14.05
C ILE A 56 17.60 14.65 14.74
N VAL A 57 16.27 14.60 14.88
CA VAL A 57 15.50 15.70 15.44
C VAL A 57 14.55 15.19 16.52
N HIS A 58 14.65 15.80 17.71
CA HIS A 58 13.68 15.58 18.79
C HIS A 58 12.36 16.30 18.49
N LYS A 59 11.25 15.78 19.01
CA LYS A 59 9.89 16.25 18.71
C LYS A 59 9.72 17.77 18.91
N ASP A 60 10.32 18.31 19.95
CA ASP A 60 10.30 19.73 20.33
C ASP A 60 11.08 20.63 19.35
N GLN A 61 12.11 20.09 18.69
CA GLN A 61 12.94 20.84 17.72
C GLN A 61 12.39 20.81 16.29
N VAL A 62 11.45 19.91 15.98
CA VAL A 62 10.85 19.79 14.64
C VAL A 62 10.34 21.13 14.09
N PRO A 63 9.59 21.97 14.83
CA PRO A 63 9.12 23.26 14.32
C PRO A 63 10.26 24.26 14.03
N THR A 64 11.38 24.16 14.74
CA THR A 64 12.56 25.02 14.52
C THR A 64 13.28 24.60 13.25
N VAL A 65 13.55 23.30 13.09
CA VAL A 65 14.18 22.75 11.88
C VAL A 65 13.34 23.03 10.64
N LEU A 66 12.02 22.86 10.70
CA LEU A 66 11.14 23.16 9.57
C LEU A 66 11.17 24.62 9.15
N ARG A 67 11.29 25.55 10.11
CA ARG A 67 11.41 26.99 9.82
C ARG A 67 12.77 27.31 9.20
N ALA A 68 13.84 26.68 9.68
CA ALA A 68 15.19 26.88 9.19
C ALA A 68 15.38 26.33 7.77
N VAL A 69 14.87 25.13 7.50
CA VAL A 69 14.89 24.51 6.17
C VAL A 69 13.98 25.24 5.18
N GLY A 70 12.80 25.66 5.64
CA GLY A 70 11.82 26.36 4.80
C GLY A 70 11.39 25.53 3.58
N TYR A 71 11.33 26.18 2.42
CA TYR A 71 11.10 25.52 1.14
C TYR A 71 12.44 25.22 0.48
N THR A 72 12.69 23.95 0.14
CA THR A 72 13.92 23.55 -0.54
C THR A 72 13.68 22.43 -1.55
N LEU A 73 14.49 22.46 -2.62
CA LEU A 73 14.63 21.40 -3.61
C LEU A 73 15.84 20.50 -3.34
N ALA A 74 16.74 20.92 -2.45
CA ALA A 74 17.89 20.13 -2.05
C ALA A 74 17.43 18.86 -1.30
N PRO A 75 18.17 17.74 -1.36
CA PRO A 75 17.84 16.54 -0.59
C PRO A 75 17.88 16.83 0.92
N THR A 76 16.71 16.96 1.55
CA THR A 76 16.59 17.31 2.96
C THR A 76 15.66 16.34 3.67
N ALA A 77 16.12 15.76 4.77
CA ALA A 77 15.29 14.88 5.59
C ALA A 77 15.64 14.98 7.08
N ILE A 78 14.71 14.55 7.92
CA ILE A 78 14.92 14.43 9.37
C ILE A 78 14.58 13.02 9.83
N LEU A 79 15.30 12.55 10.86
CA LEU A 79 15.06 11.29 11.53
C LEU A 79 14.44 11.53 12.89
N THR A 80 13.24 10.98 13.08
CA THR A 80 12.47 11.12 14.31
C THR A 80 12.12 9.75 14.90
N THR A 81 11.78 9.71 16.18
CA THR A 81 11.25 8.50 16.82
C THR A 81 9.76 8.28 16.54
N GLN A 82 9.04 9.33 16.09
CA GLN A 82 7.60 9.32 15.87
C GLN A 82 7.25 9.50 14.38
N HIS A 83 6.21 8.80 13.92
CA HIS A 83 5.68 8.94 12.57
C HIS A 83 5.13 10.36 12.30
N THR A 84 5.14 10.81 11.03
CA THR A 84 4.67 12.16 10.62
C THR A 84 3.29 12.53 11.14
N GLN A 85 2.36 11.58 11.17
CA GLN A 85 1.00 11.78 11.70
C GLN A 85 1.00 12.23 13.18
N ALA A 86 1.88 11.68 14.00
CA ALA A 86 1.99 12.03 15.43
C ALA A 86 2.69 13.39 15.64
N LEU A 87 3.45 13.85 14.65
CA LEU A 87 4.14 15.14 14.63
C LEU A 87 3.31 16.26 13.96
N GLY A 88 2.13 15.94 13.42
CA GLY A 88 1.30 16.91 12.68
C GLY A 88 1.81 17.24 11.27
N LEU A 89 2.81 16.52 10.76
CA LEU A 89 3.41 16.73 9.44
C LEU A 89 2.61 16.03 8.35
N LYS A 90 1.39 16.53 8.10
CA LYS A 90 0.50 15.97 7.08
C LYS A 90 1.13 16.06 5.70
N HIS A 91 1.02 14.98 4.92
CA HIS A 91 1.50 14.85 3.54
C HIS A 91 3.01 14.81 3.33
N TYR A 92 3.82 14.91 4.39
CA TYR A 92 5.26 14.68 4.27
C TYR A 92 5.55 13.18 4.05
N PRO A 93 6.34 12.81 3.01
CA PRO A 93 6.76 11.43 2.80
C PRO A 93 7.53 10.92 4.01
N CYS A 94 7.20 9.71 4.43
CA CYS A 94 7.75 9.09 5.63
C CYS A 94 8.05 7.62 5.35
N ALA A 95 9.27 7.19 5.67
CA ALA A 95 9.66 5.79 5.62
C ALA A 95 10.22 5.37 6.97
N LYS A 96 9.94 4.13 7.40
CA LYS A 96 10.60 3.56 8.57
C LYS A 96 11.94 2.99 8.10
N VAL A 97 13.03 3.44 8.73
CA VAL A 97 14.40 3.04 8.40
C VAL A 97 15.09 2.46 9.63
N THR A 98 16.06 1.59 9.40
CA THR A 98 16.96 1.07 10.42
C THR A 98 18.35 1.63 10.10
N CYS A 99 18.93 2.42 10.98
CA CYS A 99 20.20 3.10 10.77
C CYS A 99 21.15 2.90 11.95
N LEU A 100 22.46 3.08 11.71
CA LEU A 100 23.47 3.08 12.74
C LEU A 100 23.60 4.48 13.36
N LEU A 101 23.57 4.52 14.69
CA LEU A 101 23.91 5.71 15.46
C LEU A 101 25.22 5.47 16.21
N ARG A 102 26.11 6.44 16.15
CA ARG A 102 27.29 6.50 16.99
C ARG A 102 26.90 7.25 18.27
N VAL A 103 26.91 6.54 19.40
CA VAL A 103 26.57 7.09 20.72
C VAL A 103 27.77 6.94 21.64
N ARG A 104 27.89 7.79 22.67
CA ARG A 104 28.89 7.61 23.70
C ARG A 104 28.38 6.67 24.78
N ASP A 105 29.20 5.73 25.19
CA ASP A 105 28.93 4.86 26.34
C ASP A 105 29.20 5.60 27.66
N GLU A 106 29.08 4.87 28.78
CA GLU A 106 29.33 5.40 30.13
C GLU A 106 30.79 5.82 30.37
N HIS A 107 31.72 5.28 29.57
CA HIS A 107 33.15 5.61 29.62
C HIS A 107 33.52 6.77 28.68
N GLY A 108 32.58 7.24 27.86
CA GLY A 108 32.77 8.31 26.89
C GLY A 108 33.32 7.81 25.55
N ASP A 109 33.48 6.51 25.38
CA ASP A 109 33.89 5.88 24.13
C ASP A 109 32.70 5.79 23.18
N PHE A 110 32.98 5.83 21.88
CA PHE A 110 31.92 5.72 20.89
C PHE A 110 31.59 4.26 20.60
N ILE A 111 30.33 3.91 20.78
CA ILE A 111 29.75 2.64 20.38
C ILE A 111 28.74 2.87 19.24
N GLU A 112 28.59 1.88 18.37
CA GLU A 112 27.58 1.91 17.31
C GLU A 112 26.36 1.11 17.74
N VAL A 113 25.19 1.74 17.63
CA VAL A 113 23.90 1.12 17.97
C VAL A 113 22.96 1.19 16.79
N THR A 114 22.39 0.03 16.43
CA THR A 114 21.37 -0.05 15.37
C THR A 114 20.02 0.35 15.95
N VAL A 115 19.35 1.33 15.35
CA VAL A 115 18.05 1.82 15.81
C VAL A 115 17.06 1.97 14.66
N GLN A 116 15.77 1.86 14.99
CA GLN A 116 14.71 2.20 14.05
C GLN A 116 14.26 3.65 14.24
N ARG A 117 14.11 4.37 13.13
CA ARG A 117 13.65 5.75 13.07
C ARG A 117 12.67 5.96 11.90
N HIS A 118 11.98 7.07 11.92
CA HIS A 118 11.16 7.55 10.82
C HIS A 118 11.95 8.60 10.04
N LEU A 119 12.29 8.29 8.79
CA LEU A 119 12.90 9.21 7.84
C LEU A 119 11.80 10.02 7.16
N ILE A 120 11.77 11.32 7.44
CA ILE A 120 10.76 12.26 6.96
C ILE A 120 11.43 13.18 5.94
N GLN A 121 10.98 13.11 4.68
CA GLN A 121 11.52 13.94 3.60
C GLN A 121 10.95 15.35 3.73
N LEU A 122 11.82 16.34 3.90
CA LEU A 122 11.44 17.75 4.00
C LEU A 122 11.48 18.48 2.65
N SER A 123 12.20 17.94 1.67
CA SER A 123 12.31 18.55 0.35
C SER A 123 11.01 18.43 -0.45
N PHE A 124 10.66 19.51 -1.15
CA PHE A 124 9.43 19.61 -1.93
C PHE A 124 9.67 19.18 -3.37
N GLY A 125 9.85 17.87 -3.60
CA GLY A 125 9.85 17.35 -4.97
C GLY A 125 10.47 15.98 -5.14
N LEU A 126 9.68 14.92 -4.99
CA LEU A 126 10.00 13.63 -5.61
C LEU A 126 10.19 13.76 -7.14
N SER A 127 9.62 14.82 -7.74
CA SER A 127 9.72 15.12 -9.17
C SER A 127 10.90 16.01 -9.57
N PHE A 128 11.56 16.69 -8.62
CA PHE A 128 12.55 17.74 -8.92
C PHE A 128 13.93 17.50 -8.31
N GLY A 129 14.07 16.56 -7.36
CA GLY A 129 15.36 16.18 -6.79
C GLY A 129 15.33 14.77 -6.21
N PRO A 130 16.50 14.12 -6.04
CA PRO A 130 16.57 12.81 -5.42
C PRO A 130 16.18 12.91 -3.93
N PRO A 131 15.34 12.00 -3.41
CA PRO A 131 15.05 11.95 -1.99
C PRO A 131 16.31 11.56 -1.21
N VAL A 132 16.38 11.94 0.06
CA VAL A 132 17.42 11.42 0.96
C VAL A 132 17.16 9.92 1.14
N THR A 133 18.07 9.09 0.69
CA THR A 133 18.09 7.64 0.92
C THR A 133 19.27 7.25 1.79
N MET A 134 19.14 6.10 2.47
CA MET A 134 20.31 5.46 3.04
C MET A 134 21.18 4.91 1.89
N ALA A 135 22.46 5.25 1.90
CA ALA A 135 23.46 4.66 1.04
C ALA A 135 23.94 3.34 1.68
N ALA A 136 23.95 2.26 0.90
CA ALA A 136 24.62 1.03 1.32
C ALA A 136 26.09 1.13 0.90
N GLU A 137 27.00 0.92 1.84
CA GLU A 137 28.44 0.84 1.56
C GLU A 137 28.83 -0.62 1.29
N GLY A 138 29.70 -0.83 0.30
CA GLY A 138 30.28 -2.14 -0.03
C GLY A 138 29.57 -2.89 -1.16
N GLU A 139 29.97 -4.15 -1.35
CA GLU A 139 29.41 -5.04 -2.35
C GLU A 139 28.01 -5.52 -1.92
N GLN A 140 27.05 -5.43 -2.82
CA GLN A 140 25.73 -6.02 -2.60
C GLN A 140 25.84 -7.54 -2.65
N ILE A 141 25.87 -8.17 -1.49
CA ILE A 141 25.77 -9.63 -1.38
C ILE A 141 24.32 -10.09 -1.36
N LEU A 142 24.02 -11.18 -2.05
CA LEU A 142 22.70 -11.80 -2.04
C LEU A 142 22.68 -12.85 -0.91
N LEU A 143 22.16 -12.46 0.25
CA LEU A 143 22.03 -13.35 1.39
C LEU A 143 20.78 -14.21 1.24
N ALA A 144 20.95 -15.54 1.22
CA ALA A 144 19.84 -16.46 1.33
C ALA A 144 19.23 -16.36 2.74
N VAL A 145 17.92 -16.21 2.83
CA VAL A 145 17.17 -16.15 4.11
C VAL A 145 16.22 -17.35 4.16
N PRO A 146 16.73 -18.58 4.36
CA PRO A 146 15.94 -19.81 4.24
C PRO A 146 15.05 -20.07 5.46
N MET A 147 15.20 -19.29 6.53
CA MET A 147 14.44 -19.44 7.77
C MET A 147 13.20 -18.56 7.74
N HIS A 148 12.04 -19.18 7.90
CA HIS A 148 10.75 -18.49 7.84
C HIS A 148 10.01 -18.63 9.15
N ARG A 149 9.48 -17.51 9.64
CA ARG A 149 8.68 -17.51 10.86
C ARG A 149 7.36 -18.24 10.64
N ALA A 150 7.13 -19.31 11.39
CA ALA A 150 5.85 -20.01 11.50
C ALA A 150 5.17 -19.66 12.83
N VAL A 151 3.84 -19.73 12.84
CA VAL A 151 3.01 -19.63 14.04
C VAL A 151 2.39 -20.99 14.30
N ILE A 152 2.52 -21.44 15.54
CA ILE A 152 2.05 -22.72 16.04
C ILE A 152 0.92 -22.40 17.02
N LYS A 153 -0.27 -22.91 16.77
CA LYS A 153 -1.44 -22.70 17.63
C LYS A 153 -1.82 -24.00 18.32
N MET A 154 -2.05 -23.93 19.62
CA MET A 154 -2.39 -25.06 20.48
C MET A 154 -3.64 -24.72 21.28
N PRO A 155 -4.84 -24.81 20.67
CA PRO A 155 -6.07 -24.33 21.29
C PRO A 155 -6.52 -25.17 22.49
N ALA A 156 -7.06 -24.51 23.53
CA ALA A 156 -7.61 -25.16 24.72
C ALA A 156 -8.68 -26.23 24.42
N CYS A 157 -9.47 -26.09 23.35
CA CYS A 157 -10.47 -27.08 22.97
C CYS A 157 -9.89 -28.46 22.61
N PHE A 158 -8.57 -28.57 22.45
CA PHE A 158 -7.84 -29.83 22.25
C PHE A 158 -6.98 -30.22 23.46
N GLY A 159 -7.29 -29.69 24.65
CA GLY A 159 -6.63 -30.06 25.91
C GLY A 159 -5.33 -29.31 26.22
N TRP A 160 -4.94 -28.33 25.39
CA TRP A 160 -3.75 -27.52 25.64
C TRP A 160 -3.98 -26.49 26.74
N THR A 161 -3.17 -26.53 27.79
CA THR A 161 -3.17 -25.53 28.85
C THR A 161 -1.98 -24.57 28.70
N PRO A 162 -2.08 -23.32 29.18
CA PRO A 162 -0.96 -22.39 29.17
C PRO A 162 0.28 -22.93 29.91
N GLU A 163 0.08 -23.71 30.98
CA GLU A 163 1.16 -24.30 31.79
C GLU A 163 1.88 -25.43 31.05
N ALA A 164 1.16 -26.19 30.23
CA ALA A 164 1.74 -27.23 29.37
C ALA A 164 2.60 -26.61 28.26
N LEU A 165 2.37 -25.34 27.92
CA LEU A 165 3.02 -24.67 26.81
C LEU A 165 4.35 -24.03 27.22
N THR A 166 5.41 -24.82 27.11
CA THR A 166 6.81 -24.39 27.31
C THR A 166 7.59 -24.46 26.00
N GLY A 167 8.72 -23.75 25.90
CA GLY A 167 9.61 -23.84 24.73
C GLY A 167 10.03 -25.28 24.43
N ALA A 168 10.32 -26.07 25.47
CA ALA A 168 10.66 -27.49 25.35
C ALA A 168 9.49 -28.34 24.82
N SER A 169 8.27 -28.11 25.31
CA SER A 169 7.08 -28.82 24.80
C SER A 169 6.83 -28.52 23.32
N VAL A 170 6.98 -27.27 22.89
CA VAL A 170 6.81 -26.87 21.49
C VAL A 170 7.91 -27.46 20.60
N ALA A 171 9.16 -27.48 21.08
CA ALA A 171 10.27 -28.13 20.39
C ALA A 171 9.99 -29.63 20.19
N ALA A 172 9.49 -30.32 21.22
CA ALA A 172 9.14 -31.73 21.16
C ALA A 172 7.99 -32.00 20.17
N ILE A 173 6.99 -31.12 20.08
CA ILE A 173 5.91 -31.20 19.08
C ILE A 173 6.47 -31.03 17.67
N LEU A 174 7.28 -29.99 17.43
CA LEU A 174 7.89 -29.73 16.13
C LEU A 174 8.76 -30.91 15.66
N ALA A 175 9.53 -31.50 16.58
CA ALA A 175 10.40 -32.64 16.30
C ALA A 175 9.65 -33.90 15.81
N ARG A 176 8.34 -34.02 16.08
CA ARG A 176 7.50 -35.12 15.54
C ARG A 176 7.20 -34.95 14.05
N HIS A 177 7.25 -33.72 13.54
CA HIS A 177 6.84 -33.39 12.17
C HIS A 177 8.02 -33.05 11.27
N VAL A 178 9.06 -32.41 11.82
CA VAL A 178 10.24 -31.95 11.09
C VAL A 178 11.52 -32.19 11.90
N PRO A 179 12.70 -32.32 11.27
CA PRO A 179 13.97 -32.48 11.97
C PRO A 179 14.26 -31.30 12.91
N ALA A 180 14.73 -31.57 14.13
CA ALA A 180 15.01 -30.55 15.12
C ALA A 180 15.97 -29.43 14.64
N PRO A 181 17.04 -29.71 13.85
CA PRO A 181 17.93 -28.66 13.35
C PRO A 181 17.29 -27.69 12.35
N ALA A 182 16.10 -28.01 11.83
CA ALA A 182 15.38 -27.13 10.91
C ALA A 182 14.48 -26.12 11.64
N CYS A 183 14.56 -26.05 12.97
CA CYS A 183 13.74 -25.23 13.85
C CYS A 183 14.61 -24.42 14.81
N GLU A 184 14.41 -23.11 14.85
CA GLU A 184 15.12 -22.18 15.75
C GLU A 184 14.16 -21.16 16.37
N ASP A 185 14.64 -20.37 17.34
CA ASP A 185 13.92 -19.23 17.94
C ASP A 185 12.47 -19.53 18.37
N ILE A 186 12.29 -20.59 19.15
CA ILE A 186 10.98 -20.97 19.67
C ILE A 186 10.57 -19.98 20.77
N LEU A 187 9.59 -19.15 20.48
CA LEU A 187 9.04 -18.13 21.36
C LEU A 187 7.58 -18.46 21.68
N VAL A 188 7.33 -18.88 22.92
CA VAL A 188 5.98 -19.14 23.44
C VAL A 188 5.31 -17.84 23.86
N ARG A 189 4.00 -17.74 23.61
CA ARG A 189 3.16 -16.58 23.94
C ARG A 189 2.06 -16.98 24.92
N GLN A 190 1.52 -15.98 25.61
CA GLN A 190 0.44 -16.16 26.59
C GLN A 190 -0.91 -16.55 25.95
N ASP A 191 -1.08 -16.39 24.64
CA ASP A 191 -2.32 -16.65 23.89
C ASP A 191 -2.43 -18.10 23.38
N GLN A 192 -1.78 -19.06 24.06
CA GLN A 192 -1.69 -20.47 23.65
C GLN A 192 -1.15 -20.66 22.22
N SER A 193 -0.20 -19.82 21.86
CA SER A 193 0.51 -19.91 20.59
C SER A 193 2.00 -19.78 20.79
N ALA A 194 2.75 -20.23 19.80
CA ALA A 194 4.18 -20.03 19.73
C ALA A 194 4.58 -19.56 18.33
N THR A 195 5.74 -18.96 18.23
CA THR A 195 6.43 -18.74 16.95
C THR A 195 7.75 -19.45 16.94
N ALA A 196 8.16 -19.94 15.78
CA ALA A 196 9.48 -20.54 15.56
C ALA A 196 9.98 -20.14 14.17
N MET A 197 11.28 -20.09 13.99
CA MET A 197 11.93 -19.97 12.69
C MET A 197 12.09 -21.38 12.12
N ILE A 198 11.54 -21.63 10.93
CA ILE A 198 11.48 -22.95 10.30
C ILE A 198 12.16 -22.86 8.93
N HIS A 199 13.06 -23.79 8.66
CA HIS A 199 13.75 -23.85 7.38
C HIS A 199 12.79 -24.14 6.21
N GLU A 200 13.01 -23.47 5.07
CA GLU A 200 12.14 -23.51 3.89
C GLU A 200 11.92 -24.92 3.33
N SER A 201 12.93 -25.78 3.43
CA SER A 201 12.88 -27.17 2.93
C SER A 201 11.88 -28.06 3.67
N VAL A 202 11.55 -27.74 4.93
CA VAL A 202 10.64 -28.55 5.76
C VAL A 202 9.31 -27.86 6.04
N LEU A 203 9.20 -26.57 5.72
CA LEU A 203 7.99 -25.79 5.95
C LEU A 203 6.75 -26.34 5.22
N PRO A 204 6.80 -26.77 3.93
CA PRO A 204 5.67 -27.44 3.28
C PRO A 204 5.14 -28.64 4.09
N LYS A 205 6.05 -29.52 4.51
CA LYS A 205 5.73 -30.73 5.29
C LYS A 205 5.13 -30.38 6.65
N LEU A 206 5.67 -29.35 7.32
CA LEU A 206 5.12 -28.86 8.58
C LEU A 206 3.68 -28.38 8.41
N LEU A 207 3.40 -27.59 7.35
CA LEU A 207 2.05 -27.10 7.08
C LEU A 207 1.08 -28.23 6.77
N GLN A 208 1.50 -29.24 6.01
CA GLN A 208 0.72 -30.47 5.75
C GLN A 208 0.37 -31.24 7.04
N CYS A 209 1.19 -31.13 8.09
CA CYS A 209 0.91 -31.75 9.39
C CYS A 209 -0.06 -30.95 10.27
N SER A 210 -0.52 -29.77 9.83
CA SER A 210 -1.44 -28.94 10.61
C SER A 210 -2.79 -29.60 10.86
N GLY A 211 -3.19 -29.64 12.12
CA GLY A 211 -4.37 -30.33 12.64
C GLY A 211 -4.02 -31.61 13.40
N LYS A 212 -2.88 -32.23 13.11
CA LYS A 212 -2.41 -33.42 13.85
C LYS A 212 -2.11 -33.05 15.30
N ASP A 213 -2.39 -33.97 16.22
CA ASP A 213 -2.25 -33.76 17.67
C ASP A 213 -3.00 -32.53 18.22
N GLY A 214 -4.01 -32.02 17.49
CA GLY A 214 -4.70 -30.78 17.84
C GLY A 214 -3.84 -29.51 17.72
N VAL A 215 -2.73 -29.57 16.96
CA VAL A 215 -1.80 -28.46 16.76
C VAL A 215 -1.93 -27.90 15.35
N PHE A 216 -2.02 -26.59 15.21
CA PHE A 216 -2.22 -25.92 13.91
C PHE A 216 -1.02 -25.04 13.55
N PHE A 217 -0.43 -25.29 12.40
CA PHE A 217 0.72 -24.57 11.87
C PHE A 217 0.28 -23.59 10.79
N LYS A 218 0.76 -22.34 10.81
CA LYS A 218 0.59 -21.37 9.72
C LYS A 218 1.85 -20.56 9.51
N THR A 219 2.06 -20.02 8.32
CA THR A 219 3.09 -19.02 8.11
C THR A 219 2.77 -17.73 8.84
N HIS A 220 3.80 -17.05 9.36
CA HIS A 220 3.64 -15.72 9.91
C HIS A 220 3.38 -14.70 8.79
N ALA A 221 2.64 -13.64 9.07
CA ALA A 221 2.24 -12.64 8.06
C ALA A 221 3.43 -11.86 7.46
N THR A 222 4.60 -11.90 8.11
CA THR A 222 5.84 -11.28 7.61
C THR A 222 6.67 -12.21 6.74
N SER A 223 6.32 -13.49 6.66
CA SER A 223 6.99 -14.42 5.76
C SER A 223 6.44 -14.25 4.35
N SER A 224 7.32 -13.96 3.39
CA SER A 224 6.99 -13.88 1.96
C SER A 224 7.09 -15.22 1.23
N TYR A 225 7.57 -16.28 1.90
CA TYR A 225 7.88 -17.55 1.24
C TYR A 225 6.65 -18.25 0.65
N PHE A 226 5.54 -18.25 1.39
CA PHE A 226 4.28 -18.77 0.88
C PHE A 226 3.31 -17.64 0.54
N PRO A 227 2.68 -17.66 -0.65
CA PRO A 227 1.55 -16.79 -0.93
C PRO A 227 0.37 -17.11 0.02
N GLU A 228 -0.60 -16.20 0.07
CA GLU A 228 -1.83 -16.42 0.83
C GLU A 228 -2.55 -17.68 0.31
N MET A 229 -2.65 -18.71 1.14
CA MET A 229 -3.31 -19.97 0.79
C MET A 229 -4.83 -19.80 0.66
N HIS A 230 -5.42 -20.54 -0.28
CA HIS A 230 -6.86 -20.67 -0.43
C HIS A 230 -7.42 -21.61 0.64
N MET A 231 -8.55 -21.23 1.23
CA MET A 231 -9.11 -21.88 2.43
C MET A 231 -10.48 -22.45 2.10
N LEU A 232 -10.58 -23.77 1.97
CA LEU A 232 -11.85 -24.45 1.68
C LEU A 232 -12.52 -24.81 3.00
N TRP A 233 -13.43 -23.94 3.45
CA TRP A 233 -14.13 -24.12 4.72
C TRP A 233 -15.08 -25.31 4.65
N LEU A 234 -14.93 -26.21 5.61
CA LEU A 234 -15.82 -27.36 5.78
C LEU A 234 -17.12 -26.92 6.46
N SER A 235 -18.08 -27.84 6.50
CA SER A 235 -19.32 -27.70 7.27
C SER A 235 -19.01 -27.42 8.74
N GLU A 236 -19.90 -26.69 9.42
CA GLU A 236 -19.74 -26.35 10.84
C GLU A 236 -19.83 -27.57 11.77
N ASP A 237 -20.35 -28.69 11.27
CA ASP A 237 -20.45 -29.96 11.99
C ASP A 237 -19.31 -30.92 11.70
N ALA A 238 -18.35 -30.54 10.83
CA ALA A 238 -17.20 -31.36 10.55
C ALA A 238 -16.31 -31.51 11.79
N SER A 239 -15.99 -32.75 12.17
CA SER A 239 -15.03 -33.02 13.24
C SER A 239 -13.59 -32.83 12.76
N LEU A 240 -12.64 -32.75 13.70
CA LEU A 240 -11.21 -32.68 13.36
C LEU A 240 -10.77 -33.93 12.60
N ASP A 241 -11.23 -35.11 13.02
CA ASP A 241 -10.87 -36.39 12.38
C ASP A 241 -11.39 -36.47 10.94
N GLN A 242 -12.62 -36.01 10.69
CA GLN A 242 -13.15 -35.90 9.34
C GLN A 242 -12.32 -34.93 8.50
N ALA A 243 -11.95 -33.78 9.06
CA ALA A 243 -11.11 -32.81 8.36
C ALA A 243 -9.71 -33.40 8.04
N LEU A 244 -9.13 -34.21 8.93
CA LEU A 244 -7.84 -34.90 8.74
C LEU A 244 -7.94 -36.00 7.68
N ASP A 245 -9.01 -36.79 7.68
CA ASP A 245 -9.29 -37.79 6.66
C ASP A 245 -9.40 -37.14 5.27
N LEU A 246 -10.17 -36.05 5.14
CA LEU A 246 -10.28 -35.30 3.90
C LEU A 246 -8.95 -34.67 3.44
N ALA A 247 -8.17 -34.12 4.38
CA ALA A 247 -6.85 -33.58 4.08
C ALA A 247 -5.89 -34.68 3.59
N SER A 248 -5.95 -35.89 4.16
CA SER A 248 -5.09 -37.01 3.78
C SER A 248 -5.40 -37.61 2.41
N LYS A 249 -6.64 -37.44 1.93
CA LYS A 249 -7.09 -37.89 0.60
C LYS A 249 -6.69 -36.95 -0.53
N ASN A 250 -6.11 -35.79 -0.21
CA ASN A 250 -5.72 -34.79 -1.20
C ASN A 250 -4.24 -34.40 -1.03
N ASP A 251 -3.40 -34.90 -1.93
CA ASP A 251 -1.94 -34.69 -1.90
C ASP A 251 -1.53 -33.21 -2.00
N HIS A 252 -2.41 -32.36 -2.54
CA HIS A 252 -2.18 -30.93 -2.69
C HIS A 252 -2.68 -30.09 -1.50
N CYS A 253 -3.24 -30.74 -0.47
CA CYS A 253 -3.70 -30.08 0.74
C CYS A 253 -2.53 -29.80 1.71
N TYR A 254 -2.32 -28.52 2.05
CA TYR A 254 -1.35 -28.06 3.03
C TYR A 254 -1.90 -28.11 4.47
N GLY A 255 -2.56 -29.21 4.80
CA GLY A 255 -3.16 -29.46 6.11
C GLY A 255 -4.36 -28.58 6.44
N ILE A 256 -4.74 -28.59 7.71
CA ILE A 256 -5.98 -27.98 8.19
C ILE A 256 -5.70 -26.64 8.86
N ALA A 257 -6.61 -25.69 8.70
CA ALA A 257 -6.70 -24.52 9.56
C ALA A 257 -7.96 -24.57 10.42
N ALA A 258 -7.84 -24.08 11.66
CA ALA A 258 -8.96 -23.90 12.57
C ALA A 258 -9.22 -22.43 12.86
N LYS A 259 -10.51 -22.05 12.92
CA LYS A 259 -10.98 -20.74 13.38
C LYS A 259 -12.03 -20.91 14.47
N ASN A 260 -12.16 -19.94 15.37
CA ASN A 260 -13.11 -19.97 16.49
C ASN A 260 -12.87 -21.12 17.49
N ALA A 261 -11.60 -21.46 17.71
CA ALA A 261 -11.18 -22.62 18.52
C ALA A 261 -11.48 -22.51 20.04
N ALA A 262 -12.18 -21.48 20.51
CA ALA A 262 -12.54 -21.36 21.92
C ALA A 262 -13.70 -22.30 22.33
N HIS A 263 -14.66 -22.56 21.42
CA HIS A 263 -15.86 -23.35 21.75
C HIS A 263 -16.12 -24.49 20.77
N LYS A 264 -16.17 -24.18 19.47
CA LYS A 264 -16.33 -25.16 18.39
C LYS A 264 -15.50 -24.68 17.20
N PRO A 265 -14.28 -25.20 16.99
CA PRO A 265 -13.46 -24.79 15.86
C PRO A 265 -14.16 -25.15 14.56
N ARG A 266 -14.24 -24.19 13.63
CA ARG A 266 -14.57 -24.47 12.23
C ARG A 266 -13.27 -24.75 11.47
N PHE A 267 -13.26 -25.81 10.69
CA PHE A 267 -12.08 -26.26 9.95
C PHE A 267 -12.12 -25.84 8.48
N ALA A 268 -10.93 -25.71 7.90
CA ALA A 268 -10.75 -25.50 6.47
C ALA A 268 -9.53 -26.27 5.97
N LEU A 269 -9.63 -26.81 4.76
CA LEU A 269 -8.51 -27.37 4.01
C LEU A 269 -7.75 -26.23 3.32
N ARG A 270 -6.43 -26.36 3.20
CA ARG A 270 -5.57 -25.31 2.64
C ARG A 270 -4.94 -25.72 1.32
N PHE A 271 -4.97 -24.82 0.36
CA PHE A 271 -4.42 -25.05 -0.97
C PHE A 271 -3.57 -23.86 -1.41
N LEU A 272 -2.43 -24.13 -2.05
CA LEU A 272 -1.65 -23.08 -2.70
C LEU A 272 -2.18 -22.75 -4.09
N ASP A 273 -2.57 -23.78 -4.84
CA ASP A 273 -3.07 -23.63 -6.21
C ASP A 273 -4.60 -23.50 -6.21
N VAL A 274 -5.09 -22.54 -6.99
CA VAL A 274 -6.52 -22.27 -7.10
C VAL A 274 -7.27 -23.38 -7.83
N ASN A 275 -6.65 -24.07 -8.78
CA ASN A 275 -7.27 -25.17 -9.52
C ASN A 275 -7.40 -26.42 -8.63
N GLU A 276 -6.41 -26.67 -7.77
CA GLU A 276 -6.50 -27.73 -6.76
C GLU A 276 -7.60 -27.44 -5.74
N PHE A 277 -7.70 -26.20 -5.28
CA PHE A 277 -8.81 -25.74 -4.45
C PHE A 277 -10.17 -26.01 -5.11
N ARG A 278 -10.33 -25.65 -6.39
CA ARG A 278 -11.59 -25.83 -7.15
C ARG A 278 -11.93 -27.29 -7.35
N SER A 279 -10.93 -28.10 -7.68
CA SER A 279 -11.09 -29.55 -7.85
C SER A 279 -11.52 -30.21 -6.55
N ALA A 280 -10.90 -29.83 -5.42
CA ALA A 280 -11.28 -30.28 -4.09
C ALA A 280 -12.70 -29.82 -3.71
N ALA A 281 -13.06 -28.57 -3.97
CA ALA A 281 -14.40 -28.04 -3.71
C ALA A 281 -15.47 -28.83 -4.47
N LYS A 282 -15.24 -29.07 -5.77
CA LYS A 282 -16.13 -29.87 -6.62
C LYS A 282 -16.25 -31.31 -6.13
N TRP A 283 -15.13 -31.94 -5.78
CA TRP A 283 -15.10 -33.33 -5.27
C TRP A 283 -15.88 -33.47 -3.96
N LEU A 284 -15.76 -32.51 -3.05
CA LEU A 284 -16.47 -32.50 -1.78
C LEU A 284 -17.92 -32.01 -1.87
N GLY A 285 -18.37 -31.54 -3.04
CA GLY A 285 -19.67 -30.89 -3.18
C GLY A 285 -19.79 -29.59 -2.37
N LEU A 286 -18.67 -28.91 -2.12
CA LEU A 286 -18.62 -27.63 -1.41
C LEU A 286 -18.62 -26.46 -2.37
N GLN A 287 -19.06 -25.30 -1.88
CA GLN A 287 -19.08 -24.08 -2.69
C GLN A 287 -17.67 -23.57 -2.96
N ASP A 288 -17.36 -23.37 -4.24
CA ASP A 288 -16.16 -22.68 -4.68
C ASP A 288 -16.27 -21.18 -4.35
N SER A 289 -15.40 -20.71 -3.46
CA SER A 289 -15.29 -19.30 -3.07
C SER A 289 -14.01 -18.64 -3.61
N SER A 290 -13.24 -19.33 -4.45
CA SER A 290 -11.97 -18.81 -5.00
C SER A 290 -12.17 -17.57 -5.88
N GLU A 291 -13.32 -17.47 -6.55
CA GLU A 291 -13.70 -16.35 -7.41
C GLU A 291 -14.41 -15.21 -6.67
N LEU A 292 -14.58 -15.35 -5.36
CA LEU A 292 -15.33 -14.39 -4.56
C LEU A 292 -14.37 -13.48 -3.78
N GLY A 293 -14.49 -12.18 -4.03
CA GLY A 293 -13.86 -11.16 -3.20
C GLY A 293 -14.48 -11.19 -1.80
N ARG A 294 -13.65 -11.29 -0.76
CA ARG A 294 -14.09 -11.24 0.64
C ARG A 294 -13.91 -9.85 1.19
N TRP A 295 -14.99 -9.24 1.64
CA TRP A 295 -15.03 -7.85 2.07
C TRP A 295 -15.58 -7.74 3.49
N ARG A 296 -15.14 -6.72 4.23
CA ARG A 296 -15.73 -6.32 5.51
C ARG A 296 -16.37 -4.95 5.36
N LEU A 297 -17.61 -4.83 5.82
CA LEU A 297 -18.30 -3.56 5.98
C LEU A 297 -18.41 -3.25 7.47
N SER A 298 -17.68 -2.22 7.92
CA SER A 298 -17.69 -1.75 9.30
C SER A 298 -18.59 -0.53 9.45
N GLY A 299 -19.21 -0.41 10.62
CA GLY A 299 -20.13 0.67 10.98
C GLY A 299 -21.61 0.36 10.72
N LEU A 300 -21.93 -0.75 10.04
CA LEU A 300 -23.32 -1.12 9.73
C LEU A 300 -23.96 -1.76 10.97
N PRO A 301 -25.06 -1.20 11.51
CA PRO A 301 -25.68 -1.72 12.72
C PRO A 301 -26.37 -3.06 12.45
N VAL A 302 -26.27 -4.01 13.39
CA VAL A 302 -26.88 -5.34 13.28
C VAL A 302 -28.40 -5.29 13.10
N GLN A 303 -29.06 -4.22 13.57
CA GLN A 303 -30.48 -3.98 13.38
C GLN A 303 -30.88 -3.81 11.90
N CYS A 304 -29.94 -3.49 11.00
CA CYS A 304 -30.21 -3.52 9.55
C CYS A 304 -30.48 -4.94 9.04
N GLY A 305 -29.96 -5.96 9.75
CA GLY A 305 -30.04 -7.36 9.34
C GLY A 305 -29.43 -7.62 7.97
N MET A 306 -29.51 -8.89 7.54
CA MET A 306 -29.01 -9.32 6.23
C MET A 306 -29.72 -8.59 5.07
N ALA A 307 -31.05 -8.39 5.18
CA ALA A 307 -31.83 -7.72 4.14
C ALA A 307 -31.41 -6.26 3.91
N GLY A 308 -31.21 -5.50 5.00
CA GLY A 308 -30.74 -4.12 4.91
C GLY A 308 -29.30 -4.02 4.40
N ALA A 309 -28.43 -4.94 4.82
CA ALA A 309 -27.07 -5.03 4.28
C ALA A 309 -27.07 -5.33 2.77
N LEU A 310 -27.88 -6.29 2.32
CA LEU A 310 -27.99 -6.66 0.91
C LEU A 310 -28.50 -5.48 0.08
N THR A 311 -29.60 -4.84 0.50
CA THR A 311 -30.18 -3.67 -0.16
C THR A 311 -29.15 -2.55 -0.31
N LEU A 312 -28.39 -2.26 0.76
CA LEU A 312 -27.33 -1.27 0.72
C LEU A 312 -26.23 -1.65 -0.28
N LEU A 313 -25.76 -2.90 -0.25
CA LEU A 313 -24.70 -3.38 -1.13
C LEU A 313 -25.14 -3.37 -2.61
N GLU A 314 -26.35 -3.83 -2.92
CA GLU A 314 -26.89 -3.81 -4.28
C GLU A 314 -27.09 -2.38 -4.80
N SER A 315 -27.54 -1.45 -3.95
CA SER A 315 -27.63 -0.01 -4.31
C SER A 315 -26.27 0.60 -4.68
N ARG A 316 -25.19 -0.03 -4.21
CA ARG A 316 -23.80 0.32 -4.48
C ARG A 316 -23.18 -0.55 -5.58
N GLN A 317 -23.99 -1.25 -6.37
CA GLN A 317 -23.59 -2.08 -7.51
C GLN A 317 -22.72 -3.29 -7.12
N TRP A 318 -22.82 -3.78 -5.89
CA TRP A 318 -22.19 -5.04 -5.50
C TRP A 318 -23.02 -6.23 -5.97
N GLN A 319 -22.37 -7.26 -6.51
CA GLN A 319 -22.98 -8.57 -6.73
C GLN A 319 -22.66 -9.46 -5.53
N VAL A 320 -23.52 -9.43 -4.52
CA VAL A 320 -23.30 -10.13 -3.25
C VAL A 320 -23.77 -11.58 -3.37
N VAL A 321 -22.95 -12.50 -2.87
CA VAL A 321 -23.27 -13.94 -2.84
C VAL A 321 -23.67 -14.37 -1.43
N GLU A 322 -22.98 -13.87 -0.42
CA GLU A 322 -23.17 -14.26 0.97
C GLU A 322 -22.88 -13.08 1.90
N ILE A 323 -23.64 -12.94 2.99
CA ILE A 323 -23.42 -11.95 4.05
C ILE A 323 -23.40 -12.66 5.40
N LEU A 324 -22.38 -12.40 6.21
CA LEU A 324 -22.24 -12.94 7.56
C LEU A 324 -21.91 -11.82 8.56
N TYR A 325 -22.72 -11.71 9.61
CA TYR A 325 -22.48 -10.75 10.70
C TYR A 325 -21.48 -11.33 11.69
N PHE A 326 -20.43 -10.55 12.00
CA PHE A 326 -19.38 -10.95 12.94
C PHE A 326 -19.46 -10.20 14.28
N SER A 327 -20.17 -9.07 14.31
CA SER A 327 -20.36 -8.24 15.50
C SER A 327 -21.57 -7.33 15.30
N GLU A 328 -21.95 -6.58 16.33
CA GLU A 328 -23.06 -5.62 16.30
C GLU A 328 -22.90 -4.51 15.25
N VAL A 329 -21.67 -4.25 14.78
CA VAL A 329 -21.34 -3.13 13.88
C VAL A 329 -20.51 -3.55 12.67
N GLN A 330 -20.35 -4.85 12.42
CA GLN A 330 -19.55 -5.34 11.30
C GLN A 330 -20.20 -6.57 10.67
N CYS A 331 -20.33 -6.52 9.34
CA CYS A 331 -20.58 -7.70 8.53
C CYS A 331 -19.40 -7.95 7.57
N VAL A 332 -19.27 -9.19 7.15
CA VAL A 332 -18.36 -9.62 6.10
C VAL A 332 -19.20 -10.28 5.03
N PHE A 333 -18.87 -10.02 3.78
CA PHE A 333 -19.65 -10.53 2.66
C PHE A 333 -18.71 -11.02 1.55
N LEU A 334 -19.23 -11.92 0.74
CA LEU A 334 -18.59 -12.43 -0.47
C LEU A 334 -19.23 -11.79 -1.70
N SER A 335 -18.42 -11.39 -2.67
CA SER A 335 -18.91 -10.73 -3.88
C SER A 335 -18.13 -11.12 -5.13
N LYS A 336 -18.84 -11.27 -6.25
CA LYS A 336 -18.23 -11.56 -7.56
C LYS A 336 -17.57 -10.32 -8.15
N THR A 337 -18.24 -9.17 -8.05
CA THR A 337 -17.77 -7.90 -8.64
C THR A 337 -17.67 -6.82 -7.57
N PRO A 338 -16.58 -6.03 -7.55
CA PRO A 338 -16.52 -4.90 -6.64
C PRO A 338 -17.57 -3.86 -6.99
N GLY A 339 -18.32 -3.41 -5.99
CA GLY A 339 -19.19 -2.25 -6.11
C GLY A 339 -18.46 -0.96 -5.73
N ASN A 340 -19.20 0.14 -5.58
CA ASN A 340 -18.65 1.42 -5.17
C ASN A 340 -18.21 1.35 -3.69
N THR A 341 -16.91 1.54 -3.43
CA THR A 341 -16.27 1.54 -2.10
C THR A 341 -16.08 2.94 -1.52
N GLY A 342 -16.54 3.99 -2.22
CA GLY A 342 -16.41 5.38 -1.83
C GLY A 342 -17.04 5.69 -0.46
N PRO A 343 -16.53 6.70 0.25
CA PRO A 343 -16.92 7.00 1.63
C PRO A 343 -18.44 7.22 1.76
N MET A 344 -19.03 6.71 2.84
CA MET A 344 -20.45 6.92 3.16
C MET A 344 -20.71 6.94 4.65
N PHE A 345 -21.83 7.53 5.04
CA PHE A 345 -22.29 7.55 6.41
C PHE A 345 -23.82 7.48 6.45
N TYR A 346 -24.37 7.11 7.60
CA TYR A 346 -25.81 7.21 7.87
C TYR A 346 -26.05 8.01 9.15
N GLN A 347 -27.26 8.53 9.31
CA GLN A 347 -27.67 9.26 10.50
C GLN A 347 -28.45 8.33 11.42
N GLN A 348 -28.01 8.21 12.67
CA GLN A 348 -28.72 7.48 13.72
C GLN A 348 -29.92 8.30 14.22
N ALA A 349 -30.89 7.65 14.86
CA ALA A 349 -32.09 8.32 15.42
C ALA A 349 -31.74 9.49 16.38
N GLN A 350 -30.59 9.41 17.06
CA GLN A 350 -30.06 10.44 17.95
C GLN A 350 -29.31 11.58 17.21
N GLY A 351 -29.44 11.68 15.89
CA GLY A 351 -28.77 12.69 15.06
C GLY A 351 -27.28 12.46 14.80
N ARG A 352 -26.64 11.49 15.47
CA ARG A 352 -25.22 11.14 15.28
C ARG A 352 -24.97 10.53 13.91
N ARG A 353 -23.91 10.96 13.23
CA ARG A 353 -23.45 10.37 11.96
C ARG A 353 -22.50 9.21 12.24
N LYS A 354 -22.70 8.09 11.53
CA LYS A 354 -21.84 6.91 11.60
C LYS A 354 -21.27 6.61 10.22
N GLN A 355 -19.95 6.58 10.14
CA GLN A 355 -19.22 6.25 8.92
C GLN A 355 -19.30 4.75 8.65
N LEU A 356 -19.53 4.39 7.38
CA LEU A 356 -19.36 3.02 6.90
C LEU A 356 -18.04 2.90 6.14
N VAL A 357 -17.33 1.80 6.37
CA VAL A 357 -16.00 1.56 5.78
C VAL A 357 -15.92 0.16 5.20
N PHE A 358 -15.57 0.09 3.91
CA PHE A 358 -15.26 -1.15 3.21
C PHE A 358 -13.78 -1.50 3.40
N LYS A 359 -13.50 -2.76 3.70
CA LYS A 359 -12.14 -3.30 3.80
C LYS A 359 -12.03 -4.62 3.04
N ALA A 360 -11.14 -4.68 2.06
CA ALA A 360 -10.80 -5.91 1.34
C ALA A 360 -10.05 -6.87 2.28
N LEU A 361 -10.51 -8.11 2.41
CA LEU A 361 -9.94 -9.10 3.33
C LEU A 361 -9.00 -10.08 2.62
N ASN A 362 -9.39 -10.64 1.47
CA ASN A 362 -8.56 -11.57 0.70
C ASN A 362 -7.82 -10.88 -0.46
N THR A 363 -6.83 -11.57 -1.04
CA THR A 363 -6.06 -11.09 -2.19
C THR A 363 -6.94 -10.64 -3.37
N LEU A 364 -7.97 -11.42 -3.72
CA LEU A 364 -8.88 -11.06 -4.82
C LEU A 364 -9.62 -9.73 -4.57
N ALA A 365 -10.18 -9.52 -3.38
CA ALA A 365 -10.83 -8.25 -3.03
C ALA A 365 -9.85 -7.06 -3.09
N ARG A 366 -8.58 -7.27 -2.71
CA ARG A 366 -7.55 -6.22 -2.78
C ARG A 366 -7.18 -5.88 -4.22
N GLN A 367 -7.09 -6.88 -5.09
CA GLN A 367 -6.88 -6.67 -6.53
C GLN A 367 -8.06 -5.93 -7.14
N GLN A 368 -9.29 -6.39 -6.88
CA GLN A 368 -10.53 -5.72 -7.29
C GLN A 368 -10.58 -4.25 -6.84
N LEU A 369 -10.17 -3.95 -5.60
CA LEU A 369 -10.09 -2.57 -5.11
C LEU A 369 -9.04 -1.76 -5.87
N ALA A 370 -7.86 -2.33 -6.10
CA ALA A 370 -6.78 -1.66 -6.83
C ALA A 370 -7.19 -1.36 -8.28
N ASP A 371 -7.87 -2.28 -8.94
CA ASP A 371 -8.34 -2.11 -10.32
C ASP A 371 -9.49 -1.10 -10.42
N ALA A 372 -10.42 -1.11 -9.45
CA ALA A 372 -11.46 -0.08 -9.35
C ALA A 372 -10.86 1.33 -9.15
N ASN A 373 -9.79 1.44 -8.36
CA ASN A 373 -9.10 2.72 -8.16
C ASN A 373 -8.28 3.20 -9.37
N LYS A 374 -7.94 2.30 -10.31
CA LYS A 374 -7.27 2.65 -11.58
C LYS A 374 -8.26 3.09 -12.67
N MET A 375 -9.55 2.75 -12.55
CA MET A 375 -10.58 3.09 -13.54
C MET A 375 -11.18 4.52 -13.57
N PRO A 376 -10.85 5.51 -12.71
CA PRO A 376 -11.50 6.82 -12.78
C PRO A 376 -11.17 7.64 -14.05
N GLU A 377 -10.23 7.20 -14.89
CA GLU A 377 -9.78 7.96 -16.06
C GLU A 377 -10.56 7.70 -17.35
N LEU A 378 -11.23 6.55 -17.48
CA LEU A 378 -11.94 6.16 -18.72
C LEU A 378 -13.46 6.41 -18.68
N GLN A 379 -14.02 6.80 -17.53
CA GLN A 379 -15.46 6.96 -17.33
C GLN A 379 -15.90 8.40 -17.06
N GLN A 380 -15.08 9.42 -17.35
CA GLN A 380 -15.66 10.76 -17.50
C GLN A 380 -16.44 10.79 -18.82
N PRO A 381 -17.78 10.92 -18.81
CA PRO A 381 -18.51 11.08 -20.06
C PRO A 381 -18.02 12.36 -20.72
N LEU A 382 -17.75 12.30 -22.03
CA LEU A 382 -17.59 13.44 -22.92
C LEU A 382 -18.79 14.38 -22.75
N ARG A 383 -18.74 15.26 -21.74
CA ARG A 383 -19.61 16.42 -21.65
C ARG A 383 -19.14 17.37 -22.74
N LEU A 384 -19.68 17.20 -23.94
CA LEU A 384 -19.70 18.22 -24.98
C LEU A 384 -20.23 19.51 -24.34
N ARG A 385 -19.34 20.46 -24.06
CA ARG A 385 -19.69 21.83 -23.68
C ARG A 385 -20.41 22.49 -24.85
N MET A 386 -21.75 22.46 -24.84
CA MET A 386 -22.54 23.51 -25.46
C MET A 386 -22.68 24.64 -24.45
N THR A 387 -21.75 25.59 -24.48
CA THR A 387 -21.92 26.89 -23.80
C THR A 387 -21.63 28.01 -24.78
N HIS A 388 -22.72 28.62 -25.24
CA HIS A 388 -22.92 30.00 -25.71
C HIS A 388 -22.17 30.54 -26.94
N LEU A 389 -22.85 30.45 -28.10
CA LEU A 389 -23.04 31.58 -29.02
C LEU A 389 -24.11 32.50 -28.42
N GLN A 390 -23.73 33.57 -27.72
CA GLN A 390 -24.61 34.72 -27.47
C GLN A 390 -23.77 35.99 -27.51
N GLY A 391 -23.88 36.72 -28.60
CA GLY A 391 -23.21 37.99 -28.82
C GLY A 391 -23.32 38.46 -30.26
N ALA A 392 -24.54 38.75 -30.73
CA ALA A 392 -24.74 39.54 -31.95
C ALA A 392 -25.87 40.57 -31.71
N PRO A 393 -25.67 41.85 -32.09
CA PRO A 393 -26.66 42.91 -31.92
C PRO A 393 -27.80 42.81 -32.94
N PRO A 394 -28.97 43.42 -32.69
CA PRO A 394 -30.13 43.27 -33.56
C PRO A 394 -30.00 44.18 -34.78
N GLY A 395 -30.07 43.61 -35.98
CA GLY A 395 -30.21 44.38 -37.21
C GLY A 395 -29.76 43.62 -38.46
N GLN A 396 -30.76 43.17 -39.23
CA GLN A 396 -30.68 42.81 -40.66
C GLN A 396 -29.71 41.68 -41.06
N LEU A 397 -30.25 40.51 -41.40
CA LEU A 397 -30.20 39.98 -42.77
C LEU A 397 -30.95 38.65 -42.88
N ASN A 398 -31.42 38.43 -44.10
CA ASN A 398 -32.44 37.51 -44.53
C ASN A 398 -31.78 36.26 -45.16
N VAL A 399 -32.44 35.10 -45.02
CA VAL A 399 -32.43 33.87 -45.85
C VAL A 399 -31.22 32.89 -45.85
N THR A 400 -31.62 31.60 -45.87
CA THR A 400 -30.93 30.34 -46.23
C THR A 400 -29.91 29.82 -45.20
N GLY A 401 -29.85 28.54 -44.81
CA GLY A 401 -30.34 27.31 -45.40
C GLY A 401 -29.17 26.30 -45.43
N GLY A 402 -29.00 25.51 -44.37
CA GLY A 402 -28.15 24.31 -44.38
C GLY A 402 -26.90 24.34 -43.50
N SER A 403 -26.81 23.40 -42.54
CA SER A 403 -25.64 22.54 -42.30
C SER A 403 -25.86 21.66 -41.07
N LEU A 404 -26.55 20.53 -41.27
CA LEU A 404 -26.61 19.39 -40.34
C LEU A 404 -26.08 18.15 -41.07
N ARG A 405 -24.80 18.17 -41.48
CA ARG A 405 -24.21 17.06 -42.27
C ARG A 405 -22.73 16.73 -41.99
N TRP A 406 -22.22 17.00 -40.78
CA TRP A 406 -20.82 16.68 -40.47
C TRP A 406 -20.56 15.75 -39.28
N CYS A 407 -21.56 15.32 -38.50
CA CYS A 407 -21.35 14.43 -37.34
C CYS A 407 -21.77 12.95 -37.52
N ARG A 408 -22.08 12.48 -38.73
CA ARG A 408 -22.47 11.06 -38.97
C ARG A 408 -21.46 10.21 -39.74
N ARG A 409 -20.30 10.75 -40.13
CA ARG A 409 -19.34 10.05 -41.01
C ARG A 409 -18.15 9.38 -40.31
N TRP A 410 -17.96 9.61 -39.01
CA TRP A 410 -16.83 9.02 -38.24
C TRP A 410 -17.19 7.82 -37.35
N GLN A 411 -18.47 7.48 -37.20
CA GLN A 411 -18.92 6.33 -36.39
C GLN A 411 -19.10 5.02 -37.18
N LEU A 412 -18.99 5.06 -38.52
CA LEU A 412 -19.18 3.88 -39.37
C LEU A 412 -17.88 3.27 -39.93
N VAL A 413 -16.71 3.89 -39.72
CA VAL A 413 -15.43 3.40 -40.26
C VAL A 413 -14.65 2.51 -39.27
N LEU A 414 -15.03 2.50 -37.99
CA LEU A 414 -14.35 1.73 -36.94
C LEU A 414 -15.01 0.38 -36.61
N LEU A 415 -16.19 0.09 -37.16
CA LEU A 415 -16.96 -1.15 -36.88
C LEU A 415 -16.96 -2.17 -38.04
N GLU A 416 -16.39 -1.85 -39.21
CA GLU A 416 -16.30 -2.76 -40.36
C GLU A 416 -14.92 -3.42 -40.56
N ARG A 417 -13.96 -3.19 -39.67
CA ARG A 417 -12.59 -3.76 -39.81
C ARG A 417 -12.27 -4.97 -38.91
N GLN A 418 -13.24 -5.48 -38.13
CA GLN A 418 -12.98 -6.56 -37.17
C GLN A 418 -13.71 -7.88 -37.42
N MET A 419 -14.44 -8.03 -38.53
CA MET A 419 -15.18 -9.26 -38.84
C MET A 419 -15.07 -9.58 -40.33
N ARG A 420 -14.09 -10.40 -40.72
CA ARG A 420 -14.16 -11.35 -41.86
C ARG A 420 -12.89 -12.22 -41.99
N SER A 421 -13.08 -13.48 -41.57
CA SER A 421 -12.65 -14.75 -42.23
C SER A 421 -11.28 -15.39 -41.94
N PRO A 422 -11.29 -16.68 -41.50
CA PRO A 422 -10.30 -17.72 -41.83
C PRO A 422 -10.89 -18.67 -42.94
N PRO A 423 -10.35 -19.87 -43.31
CA PRO A 423 -9.07 -20.55 -43.00
C PRO A 423 -8.32 -21.13 -44.26
N GLY A 424 -7.16 -21.79 -44.09
CA GLY A 424 -6.75 -22.88 -45.01
C GLY A 424 -5.25 -23.13 -45.33
N MET A 425 -4.68 -24.12 -44.64
CA MET A 425 -3.73 -25.20 -45.07
C MET A 425 -2.62 -25.04 -46.16
N ARG A 426 -1.45 -25.59 -45.76
CA ARG A 426 -0.39 -26.34 -46.52
C ARG A 426 0.57 -25.56 -47.45
N ARG A 427 1.87 -25.56 -47.10
CA ARG A 427 2.89 -26.54 -47.56
C ARG A 427 4.29 -26.24 -47.00
N LYS A 428 5.00 -27.33 -46.69
CA LYS A 428 6.45 -27.40 -46.42
C LYS A 428 7.26 -26.90 -47.62
N LYS A 429 8.36 -26.19 -47.37
CA LYS A 429 9.66 -26.44 -48.03
C LYS A 429 10.80 -25.81 -47.24
N SER A 430 11.75 -26.67 -46.93
CA SER A 430 13.14 -26.43 -46.53
C SER A 430 13.86 -25.45 -47.46
N ILE A 431 14.85 -24.72 -46.94
CA ILE A 431 16.25 -24.74 -47.41
C ILE A 431 17.13 -23.97 -46.41
N LEU A 432 18.30 -24.55 -46.20
CA LEU A 432 19.42 -24.12 -45.37
C LEU A 432 20.06 -22.78 -45.79
N ARG A 433 20.79 -22.24 -44.80
CA ARG A 433 22.22 -21.80 -44.86
C ARG A 433 22.55 -20.31 -44.88
N THR A 434 23.30 -19.97 -43.82
CA THR A 434 24.55 -19.21 -43.73
C THR A 434 24.55 -17.68 -43.85
N SER A 435 24.86 -17.11 -42.68
CA SER A 435 26.11 -16.43 -42.33
C SER A 435 26.30 -14.95 -42.69
N THR A 436 26.74 -14.25 -41.65
CA THR A 436 27.72 -13.15 -41.65
C THR A 436 27.42 -11.95 -42.55
N ARG A 437 27.26 -10.76 -41.97
CA ARG A 437 28.40 -9.90 -41.61
C ARG A 437 27.90 -8.58 -41.03
N GLU A 438 28.63 -8.13 -40.02
CA GLU A 438 28.63 -6.78 -39.49
C GLU A 438 28.82 -5.73 -40.59
N LYS A 439 28.24 -4.54 -40.38
CA LYS A 439 28.92 -3.24 -40.51
C LYS A 439 27.97 -2.09 -40.12
N HIS A 440 28.28 -1.42 -39.02
CA HIS A 440 27.94 -0.01 -38.82
C HIS A 440 28.70 0.86 -39.83
N PRO A 441 28.17 2.03 -40.19
CA PRO A 441 28.84 3.25 -39.71
C PRO A 441 27.92 4.41 -39.32
N MET A 442 28.36 5.08 -38.26
CA MET A 442 28.40 6.52 -37.97
C MET A 442 27.51 7.55 -38.69
N LEU A 443 26.86 8.36 -37.84
CA LEU A 443 26.84 9.83 -37.79
C LEU A 443 26.69 10.63 -39.11
N ARG A 444 25.60 11.41 -39.19
CA ARG A 444 25.60 12.88 -39.31
C ARG A 444 24.18 13.41 -39.46
N GLY A 445 23.92 14.61 -38.94
CA GLY A 445 22.91 15.49 -39.53
C GLY A 445 22.02 16.23 -38.54
N CYS A 446 22.57 17.27 -37.90
CA CYS A 446 21.76 18.38 -37.39
C CYS A 446 20.92 18.99 -38.52
N ALA A 447 19.63 19.20 -38.28
CA ALA A 447 18.83 20.18 -39.00
C ALA A 447 17.98 20.95 -37.99
N LEU A 448 18.51 22.12 -37.61
CA LEU A 448 17.80 23.22 -37.00
C LEU A 448 16.83 23.79 -38.03
N THR A 449 15.52 23.73 -37.76
CA THR A 449 14.54 24.57 -38.44
C THR A 449 13.77 25.40 -37.42
N LYS A 450 13.91 26.71 -37.60
CA LYS A 450 13.24 27.81 -36.92
C LYS A 450 11.73 27.70 -37.05
N LEU A 451 11.01 27.86 -35.94
CA LEU A 451 9.69 28.50 -35.92
C LEU A 451 9.70 29.55 -34.81
N ASN A 452 9.98 30.78 -35.23
CA ASN A 452 9.63 31.98 -34.50
C ASN A 452 8.12 32.24 -34.66
N ASN A 453 7.54 32.88 -33.65
CA ASN A 453 6.20 33.46 -33.58
C ASN A 453 5.10 32.59 -32.96
N CYS A 454 5.21 32.40 -31.64
CA CYS A 454 4.06 32.55 -30.73
C CYS A 454 4.57 33.19 -29.43
N LYS A 455 4.49 34.53 -29.35
CA LYS A 455 4.54 35.24 -28.07
C LYS A 455 3.20 35.01 -27.37
N SER A 456 3.14 34.01 -26.49
CA SER A 456 2.10 33.91 -25.47
C SER A 456 2.79 33.82 -24.12
N HIS A 457 2.63 34.87 -23.31
CA HIS A 457 3.08 34.93 -21.93
C HIS A 457 2.47 33.76 -21.13
N LEU A 458 3.28 32.75 -20.81
CA LEU A 458 2.96 31.78 -19.76
C LEU A 458 3.56 32.29 -18.45
N SER A 459 2.87 33.24 -17.83
CA SER A 459 3.14 33.62 -16.44
C SER A 459 2.58 32.54 -15.53
N CYS A 460 3.47 31.72 -14.97
CA CYS A 460 3.17 30.78 -13.91
C CYS A 460 2.57 31.53 -12.68
N LEU A 461 1.59 30.92 -12.01
CA LEU A 461 0.85 31.46 -10.84
C LEU A 461 1.74 32.02 -9.70
N TRP A 462 3.03 31.66 -9.68
CA TRP A 462 4.00 32.10 -8.68
C TRP A 462 4.60 33.50 -8.93
N PHE A 463 4.41 34.08 -10.11
CA PHE A 463 4.83 35.45 -10.43
C PHE A 463 3.71 36.49 -10.28
N LEU A 464 2.56 36.09 -9.73
CA LEU A 464 1.48 37.04 -9.46
C LEU A 464 1.80 37.89 -8.22
N PRO A 465 1.49 39.20 -8.25
CA PRO A 465 1.50 40.03 -7.05
C PRO A 465 0.69 39.38 -5.93
N SER A 466 1.20 39.45 -4.69
CA SER A 466 0.64 38.78 -3.49
C SER A 466 -0.87 38.97 -3.33
N LYS A 467 -1.39 40.13 -3.73
CA LYS A 467 -2.82 40.49 -3.68
C LYS A 467 -3.70 39.63 -4.60
N THR A 468 -3.20 39.25 -5.78
CA THR A 468 -3.93 38.40 -6.75
C THR A 468 -3.89 36.93 -6.33
N ARG A 469 -2.73 36.48 -5.82
CA ARG A 469 -2.55 35.15 -5.23
C ARG A 469 -3.45 34.93 -4.01
N ASN A 470 -3.56 35.91 -3.11
CA ASN A 470 -4.46 35.80 -1.95
C ASN A 470 -5.94 35.73 -2.36
N ARG A 471 -6.39 36.50 -3.36
CA ARG A 471 -7.77 36.38 -3.87
C ARG A 471 -8.05 34.98 -4.43
N TYR A 472 -7.08 34.40 -5.13
CA TYR A 472 -7.21 33.05 -5.69
C TYR A 472 -7.32 31.99 -4.59
N MET A 473 -6.51 32.10 -3.53
CA MET A 473 -6.56 31.20 -2.38
C MET A 473 -7.88 31.31 -1.59
N HIS A 474 -8.43 32.53 -1.43
CA HIS A 474 -9.72 32.73 -0.77
C HIS A 474 -10.91 32.20 -1.60
N ALA A 475 -10.82 32.24 -2.93
CA ALA A 475 -11.83 31.68 -3.84
C ALA A 475 -11.84 30.14 -3.81
N ILE A 476 -10.68 29.49 -3.77
CA ILE A 476 -10.56 28.01 -3.68
C ILE A 476 -11.15 27.48 -2.36
N GLN A 477 -11.07 28.26 -1.28
CA GLN A 477 -11.57 27.88 0.04
C GLN A 477 -13.05 28.21 0.27
N GLY A 478 -13.78 28.71 -0.74
CA GLY A 478 -15.21 29.02 -0.62
C GLY A 478 -15.54 30.22 0.26
N ASN A 479 -14.57 31.08 0.59
CA ASN A 479 -14.75 32.22 1.49
C ASN A 479 -15.17 33.53 0.78
N ALA A 480 -16.00 33.43 -0.26
CA ALA A 480 -16.40 34.57 -1.07
C ALA A 480 -17.86 35.00 -0.83
N ALA A 481 -18.11 35.75 0.25
CA ALA A 481 -19.16 36.77 0.38
C ALA A 481 -18.93 37.53 1.71
N ARG A 482 -18.98 38.87 1.85
CA ARG A 482 -19.74 39.93 1.17
C ARG A 482 -18.95 41.25 1.22
N GLY A 483 -19.07 42.06 0.18
CA GLY A 483 -18.77 43.51 0.26
C GLY A 483 -17.86 44.07 -0.83
N CYS A 484 -18.37 44.25 -2.04
CA CYS A 484 -18.27 45.50 -2.80
C CYS A 484 -18.78 45.32 -4.24
N VAL A 485 -19.72 46.17 -4.60
CA VAL A 485 -20.31 46.35 -5.91
C VAL A 485 -19.39 47.25 -6.75
N ARG A 486 -18.81 46.71 -7.85
CA ARG A 486 -18.65 47.33 -9.19
C ARG A 486 -17.51 46.68 -10.01
N GLY A 487 -17.90 46.07 -11.13
CA GLY A 487 -17.20 46.13 -12.43
C GLY A 487 -15.93 45.30 -12.62
N ARG A 488 -16.03 44.21 -13.40
CA ARG A 488 -15.39 44.01 -14.73
C ARG A 488 -15.49 42.53 -15.14
N ARG A 489 -16.12 42.31 -16.30
CA ARG A 489 -16.19 41.03 -17.02
C ARG A 489 -14.86 40.83 -17.78
N ALA A 490 -13.95 40.00 -17.27
CA ALA A 490 -12.78 39.51 -18.02
C ALA A 490 -12.01 38.35 -17.33
N ALA A 491 -12.23 38.07 -16.04
CA ALA A 491 -11.36 37.18 -15.27
C ALA A 491 -11.75 35.69 -15.27
N ASP A 492 -12.93 35.32 -15.77
CA ASP A 492 -13.46 33.96 -15.59
C ASP A 492 -13.06 32.98 -16.72
N HIS A 493 -12.46 33.48 -17.81
CA HIS A 493 -12.09 32.66 -18.98
C HIS A 493 -10.66 32.09 -18.90
N GLU A 494 -9.74 32.70 -18.14
CA GLU A 494 -8.35 32.23 -17.99
C GLU A 494 -8.20 31.11 -16.94
N ALA A 495 -9.03 31.09 -15.89
CA ALA A 495 -8.90 30.12 -14.80
C ALA A 495 -9.22 28.67 -15.23
N VAL A 496 -10.03 28.50 -16.29
CA VAL A 496 -10.48 27.19 -16.76
C VAL A 496 -9.45 26.52 -17.69
N CYS A 497 -8.67 27.29 -18.46
CA CYS A 497 -7.65 26.74 -19.37
C CYS A 497 -6.35 26.32 -18.67
N VAL A 498 -6.05 26.84 -17.48
CA VAL A 498 -4.81 26.52 -16.74
C VAL A 498 -4.93 25.22 -15.93
N ALA A 499 -6.15 24.86 -15.51
CA ALA A 499 -6.41 23.62 -14.77
C ALA A 499 -6.19 22.36 -15.65
N ASP A 500 -6.59 22.40 -16.93
CA ASP A 500 -6.43 21.29 -17.87
C ASP A 500 -4.95 21.05 -18.27
N ALA A 501 -4.14 22.11 -18.29
CA ALA A 501 -2.71 22.03 -18.59
C ALA A 501 -1.90 21.37 -17.45
N LEU A 502 -2.27 21.61 -16.19
CA LEU A 502 -1.63 21.02 -15.01
C LEU A 502 -1.92 19.51 -14.88
N GLN A 503 -3.10 19.06 -15.30
CA GLN A 503 -3.49 17.65 -15.22
C GLN A 503 -2.79 16.80 -16.29
N THR A 504 -2.51 17.37 -17.46
CA THR A 504 -1.76 16.69 -18.53
C THR A 504 -0.27 16.51 -18.19
N MET A 505 0.32 17.43 -17.41
CA MET A 505 1.73 17.33 -16.99
C MET A 505 2.00 16.28 -15.91
N MET A 506 1.03 15.96 -15.04
CA MET A 506 1.21 14.94 -13.99
C MET A 506 1.16 13.50 -14.52
N LEU A 507 0.57 13.27 -15.69
CA LEU A 507 0.38 11.93 -16.27
C LEU A 507 1.59 11.41 -17.06
N LEU A 508 2.51 12.30 -17.46
CA LEU A 508 3.72 11.95 -18.20
C LEU A 508 4.91 11.53 -17.30
N SER A 509 4.71 11.48 -15.98
CA SER A 509 5.77 11.23 -14.99
C SER A 509 5.51 9.99 -14.11
N LEU A 510 5.18 8.84 -14.72
CA LEU A 510 5.17 7.54 -14.03
C LEU A 510 6.38 6.68 -14.46
N PRO A 511 7.15 6.08 -13.53
CA PRO A 511 8.29 5.23 -13.88
C PRO A 511 7.86 3.83 -14.34
N HIS A 512 8.56 3.31 -15.34
CA HIS A 512 8.49 1.91 -15.80
C HIS A 512 8.76 0.92 -14.64
N ALA A 513 7.79 0.07 -14.33
CA ALA A 513 7.97 -1.07 -13.43
C ALA A 513 8.69 -2.22 -14.16
N THR A 514 9.68 -2.79 -13.47
CA THR A 514 10.62 -3.81 -13.92
C THR A 514 9.97 -5.17 -14.18
N TRP A 515 10.32 -5.76 -15.32
CA TRP A 515 10.04 -7.16 -15.68
C TRP A 515 11.09 -8.08 -15.04
N HIS A 516 10.71 -8.92 -14.08
CA HIS A 516 11.49 -10.11 -13.70
C HIS A 516 10.54 -11.23 -13.26
N HIS A 517 10.20 -12.12 -14.20
CA HIS A 517 9.81 -13.51 -13.92
C HIS A 517 9.78 -14.29 -15.24
N ARG A 518 10.91 -14.91 -15.60
CA ARG A 518 11.02 -16.09 -16.49
C ARG A 518 12.49 -16.46 -16.59
N LEU A 519 12.92 -17.44 -15.79
CA LEU A 519 14.04 -18.36 -16.06
C LEU A 519 14.37 -19.14 -14.78
N VAL A 520 13.51 -20.07 -14.37
CA VAL A 520 13.90 -21.29 -13.63
C VAL A 520 12.83 -22.34 -13.93
N ARG A 521 12.96 -23.04 -15.06
CA ARG A 521 12.39 -24.36 -15.32
C ARG A 521 13.17 -24.91 -16.50
N ASP A 522 14.36 -25.41 -16.18
CA ASP A 522 15.11 -26.43 -16.93
C ASP A 522 16.37 -26.70 -16.11
N GLN A 523 16.27 -27.65 -15.17
CA GLN A 523 17.33 -28.49 -14.60
C GLN A 523 16.86 -29.09 -13.27
N HIS A 524 16.12 -30.20 -13.37
CA HIS A 524 16.17 -31.42 -12.56
C HIS A 524 14.86 -32.20 -12.67
#